data_AF-X1E2N4-F1
#
_entry.id   AF-X1E2N4-F1
#
_cell.length_a   1.000
_cell.length_b   1.000
_cell.length_c   1.000
_cell.angle_alpha   90.00
_cell.angle_beta   90.00
_cell.angle_gamma   90.00
#
_symmetry.space_group_name_H-M   'P 1'
#
loop_
_entity.id
_entity.type
_entity.pdbx_description
1 polymer ?
#
loop_
_entity_poly.entity_id
_entity_poly.type
_entity_poly.pdbx_seq_one_letter_code
_entity_poly.pdbx_strand_id
1 'polypeptide(L)'
;FEKFRFEIPNVQSVIEGNKTFIVNLRDILEIINRDENHFLKFLAGELATSVTVEGHRAVFAGKHAKVTLQTLLERYTKEFVICNECTKPDTVLETRDRILWKVCHACGAQSAVKPLRK
;
A
#
# COMPACT_ATOMS: atom_id res chain seq x y z
N PHE A 1 3.47 12.30 -26.34
CA PHE A 1 3.96 11.31 -25.35
C PHE A 1 3.38 11.69 -23.99
N GLU A 2 2.19 11.17 -23.67
CA GLU A 2 1.55 11.43 -22.38
C GLU A 2 2.36 10.77 -21.27
N LYS A 3 2.94 11.59 -20.39
CA LYS A 3 3.45 11.14 -19.11
C LYS A 3 2.21 10.76 -18.29
N PHE A 4 1.87 9.48 -18.23
CA PHE A 4 1.06 8.96 -17.12
C PHE A 4 1.85 9.23 -15.84
N ARG A 5 1.62 10.39 -15.23
CA ARG A 5 2.09 10.69 -13.90
C ARG A 5 1.23 9.84 -12.99
N PHE A 6 1.78 8.74 -12.53
CA PHE A 6 1.20 8.03 -11.42
C PHE A 6 1.15 9.01 -10.23
N GLU A 7 -0.06 9.41 -9.85
CA GLU A 7 -0.29 10.29 -8.71
C GLU A 7 -0.66 9.43 -7.51
N ILE A 8 0.11 9.56 -6.44
CA ILE A 8 -0.17 8.85 -5.19
C ILE A 8 -1.46 9.45 -4.61
N PRO A 9 -2.50 8.65 -4.35
CA PRO A 9 -3.74 9.16 -3.80
C PRO A 9 -3.52 9.74 -2.41
N ASN A 10 -4.34 10.74 -2.06
CA ASN A 10 -4.32 11.31 -0.73
C ASN A 10 -5.10 10.43 0.24
N VAL A 11 -4.52 10.05 1.38
CA VAL A 11 -5.22 9.30 2.42
C VAL A 11 -6.29 10.19 3.07
N GLN A 12 -7.53 9.69 3.12
CA GLN A 12 -8.61 10.29 3.89
C GLN A 12 -8.82 9.45 5.15
N SER A 13 -8.43 10.02 6.28
CA SER A 13 -8.56 9.36 7.58
C SER A 13 -9.39 10.18 8.55
N VAL A 14 -10.22 9.51 9.35
CA VAL A 14 -11.01 10.08 10.43
C VAL A 14 -10.57 9.44 11.74
N ILE A 15 -10.33 10.24 12.78
CA ILE A 15 -9.97 9.74 14.11
C ILE A 15 -11.20 9.85 15.00
N GLU A 16 -11.71 8.73 15.48
CA GLU A 16 -12.81 8.70 16.46
C GLU A 16 -12.33 8.01 17.74
N GLY A 17 -12.31 8.76 18.85
CA GLY A 17 -11.82 8.27 20.13
C GLY A 17 -10.34 7.84 20.05
N ASN A 18 -10.09 6.54 20.22
CA ASN A 18 -8.75 5.95 20.12
C ASN A 18 -8.61 5.01 18.92
N LYS A 19 -9.38 5.25 17.85
CA LYS A 19 -9.32 4.50 16.60
C LYS A 19 -9.13 5.46 15.43
N THR A 20 -8.40 5.02 14.41
CA THR A 20 -8.21 5.75 13.16
C THR A 20 -8.81 4.97 12.01
N PHE A 21 -9.69 5.62 11.26
CA PHE A 21 -10.44 5.03 10.15
C PHE A 21 -9.90 5.57 8.84
N ILE A 22 -9.54 4.69 7.90
CA ILE A 22 -9.25 5.07 6.52
C ILE A 22 -10.53 4.93 5.70
N VAL A 23 -11.06 6.05 5.22
CA VAL A 23 -12.36 6.11 4.55
C VAL A 23 -12.25 5.77 3.07
N ASN A 24 -11.16 6.18 2.41
CA ASN A 24 -10.93 6.00 0.98
C ASN A 24 -9.98 4.83 0.67
N LEU A 25 -10.04 3.76 1.47
CA LEU A 25 -9.19 2.59 1.29
C LEU A 25 -9.33 1.99 -0.11
N ARG A 26 -10.57 1.82 -0.56
CA ARG A 26 -10.89 1.23 -1.87
C ARG A 26 -10.31 2.04 -3.03
N ASP A 27 -10.49 3.36 -3.01
CA ASP A 27 -9.94 4.26 -4.03
C ASP A 27 -8.41 4.15 -4.10
N ILE A 28 -7.76 4.08 -2.93
CA ILE A 28 -6.30 3.89 -2.85
C ILE A 28 -5.90 2.57 -3.49
N LEU A 29 -6.58 1.46 -3.13
CA LEU A 29 -6.28 0.13 -3.64
C LEU A 29 -6.53 -0.01 -5.14
N GLU A 30 -7.57 0.62 -5.67
CA GLU A 30 -7.88 0.67 -7.10
C GLU A 30 -6.79 1.41 -7.88
N ILE A 31 -6.28 2.52 -7.34
CA ILE A 31 -5.21 3.31 -8.00
C ILE A 31 -3.86 2.56 -7.96
N ILE A 32 -3.49 1.96 -6.82
CA ILE A 32 -2.21 1.27 -6.69
C ILE A 32 -2.24 -0.17 -7.23
N ASN A 33 -3.43 -0.69 -7.54
CA ASN A 33 -3.70 -2.05 -8.00
C ASN A 33 -3.02 -3.13 -7.11
N ARG A 34 -3.35 -3.13 -5.82
CA ARG A 34 -2.77 -4.08 -4.84
C ARG A 34 -3.81 -4.76 -3.98
N ASP A 35 -3.44 -5.92 -3.47
CA ASP A 35 -4.24 -6.66 -2.50
C ASP A 35 -4.40 -5.86 -1.20
N GLU A 36 -5.65 -5.78 -0.74
CA GLU A 36 -6.04 -5.08 0.48
C GLU A 36 -5.28 -5.61 1.70
N ASN A 37 -5.23 -6.94 1.86
CA ASN A 37 -4.62 -7.56 3.04
C ASN A 37 -3.13 -7.28 3.10
N HIS A 38 -2.45 -7.27 1.95
CA HIS A 38 -1.03 -6.94 1.89
C HIS A 38 -0.77 -5.48 2.31
N PHE A 39 -1.54 -4.54 1.76
CA PHE A 39 -1.43 -3.12 2.10
C PHE A 39 -1.73 -2.86 3.58
N LEU A 40 -2.81 -3.44 4.11
CA LEU A 40 -3.19 -3.27 5.51
C LEU A 40 -2.20 -3.90 6.48
N LYS A 41 -1.65 -5.07 6.17
CA LYS A 41 -0.59 -5.69 6.98
C LYS A 41 0.68 -4.83 7.01
N PHE A 42 1.04 -4.21 5.89
CA PHE A 42 2.16 -3.28 5.85
C PHE A 42 1.92 -2.09 6.79
N LEU A 43 0.77 -1.44 6.68
CA LEU A 43 0.43 -0.30 7.54
C LEU A 43 0.38 -0.69 9.02
N ALA A 44 -0.22 -1.84 9.34
CA ALA A 44 -0.31 -2.35 10.71
C ALA A 44 1.08 -2.60 11.33
N GLY A 45 2.00 -3.20 10.55
CA GLY A 45 3.37 -3.43 10.99
C GLY A 45 4.15 -2.13 11.22
N GLU A 46 4.05 -1.17 10.30
CA GLU A 46 4.74 0.12 10.42
C GLU A 46 4.19 1.00 11.55
N LEU A 47 2.89 0.92 11.83
CA LEU A 47 2.25 1.65 12.93
C LEU A 47 2.35 0.91 14.27
N ALA A 48 2.84 -0.34 14.27
CA ALA A 48 2.83 -1.25 15.42
C ALA A 48 1.44 -1.41 16.05
N THR A 49 0.39 -1.49 15.22
CA THR A 49 -1.01 -1.60 15.69
C THR A 49 -1.75 -2.74 15.03
N SER A 50 -2.87 -3.13 15.63
CA SER A 50 -3.84 -3.97 14.96
C SER A 50 -4.61 -3.16 13.91
N VAL A 51 -4.98 -3.86 12.83
CA VAL A 51 -5.88 -3.38 11.79
C VAL A 51 -7.09 -4.30 11.71
N THR A 52 -8.26 -3.73 11.45
CA THR A 52 -9.51 -4.47 11.24
C THR A 52 -10.24 -3.85 10.06
N VAL A 53 -10.79 -4.67 9.17
CA VAL A 53 -11.59 -4.19 8.05
C VAL A 53 -13.05 -4.18 8.47
N GLU A 54 -13.66 -3.00 8.45
CA GLU A 54 -15.09 -2.81 8.72
C GLU A 54 -15.78 -2.33 7.43
N GLY A 55 -16.32 -3.30 6.69
CA GLY A 55 -16.99 -3.04 5.41
C GLY A 55 -16.02 -2.51 4.35
N HIS A 56 -16.08 -1.21 4.07
CA HIS A 56 -15.25 -0.53 3.06
C HIS A 56 -14.13 0.32 3.67
N ARG A 57 -13.96 0.29 4.99
CA ARG A 57 -13.00 1.12 5.72
C ARG A 57 -12.06 0.24 6.52
N ALA A 58 -10.80 0.68 6.63
CA ALA A 58 -9.85 0.06 7.55
C ALA A 58 -9.82 0.82 8.87
N VAL A 59 -9.82 0.08 9.97
CA VAL A 59 -9.81 0.57 11.34
C VAL A 59 -8.48 0.19 11.97
N PHE A 60 -7.71 1.19 12.39
CA PHE A 60 -6.46 1.04 13.11
C PHE A 60 -6.66 1.40 14.57
N ALA A 61 -6.11 0.59 15.47
CA ALA A 61 -6.07 0.94 16.89
C ALA A 61 -5.09 2.11 17.11
N GLY A 62 -5.47 3.08 17.94
CA GLY A 62 -4.67 4.27 18.23
C GLY A 62 -5.02 5.49 17.37
N LYS A 63 -4.40 6.61 17.71
CA LYS A 63 -4.53 7.90 17.01
C LYS A 63 -3.37 8.08 16.05
N HIS A 64 -3.63 7.92 14.75
CA HIS A 64 -2.62 8.07 13.70
C HIS A 64 -2.92 9.31 12.89
N ALA A 65 -1.95 10.22 12.82
CA ALA A 65 -2.09 11.42 12.02
C ALA A 65 -2.18 11.06 10.53
N LYS A 66 -3.02 11.78 9.79
CA LYS A 66 -3.12 11.65 8.33
C LYS A 66 -1.76 11.76 7.64
N VAL A 67 -0.88 12.63 8.11
CA VAL A 67 0.47 12.83 7.58
C VAL A 67 1.32 11.56 7.70
N THR A 68 1.20 10.83 8.80
CA THR A 68 1.90 9.57 9.01
C THR A 68 1.39 8.52 8.01
N LEU A 69 0.07 8.39 7.87
CA LEU A 69 -0.54 7.45 6.93
C LEU A 69 -0.14 7.77 5.47
N GLN A 70 -0.09 9.05 5.10
CA GLN A 70 0.35 9.50 3.78
C GLN A 70 1.81 9.08 3.52
N THR A 71 2.70 9.34 4.48
CA THR A 71 4.12 8.95 4.39
C THR A 71 4.27 7.43 4.21
N LEU A 72 3.46 6.63 4.91
CA LEU A 72 3.48 5.18 4.78
C LEU A 72 2.95 4.70 3.42
N LEU A 73 1.89 5.33 2.90
CA LEU A 73 1.39 5.06 1.54
C LEU A 73 2.46 5.37 0.48
N GLU A 74 3.16 6.48 0.60
CA GLU A 74 4.25 6.85 -0.31
C GLU A 74 5.40 5.83 -0.27
N ARG A 75 5.79 5.39 0.93
CA ARG A 75 6.78 4.33 1.10
C ARG A 75 6.32 3.01 0.47
N TYR A 76 5.09 2.60 0.76
CA TYR A 76 4.49 1.38 0.20
C TYR A 76 4.48 1.42 -1.33
N THR A 77 4.05 2.54 -1.89
CA THR A 77 4.02 2.75 -3.33
C THR A 77 5.41 2.60 -3.93
N LYS A 78 6.42 3.26 -3.35
CA LYS A 78 7.78 3.21 -3.86
C LYS A 78 8.38 1.80 -3.79
N GLU A 79 8.09 1.04 -2.74
CA GLU A 79 8.68 -0.27 -2.51
C GLU A 79 7.93 -1.39 -3.26
N PHE A 80 6.60 -1.37 -3.27
CA PHE A 80 5.74 -2.46 -3.75
C PHE A 80 5.00 -2.19 -5.05
N VAL A 81 4.88 -0.93 -5.51
CA VAL A 81 4.08 -0.56 -6.70
C VAL A 81 4.98 -0.07 -7.83
N ILE A 82 5.92 0.82 -7.55
CA ILE A 82 6.81 1.39 -8.56
C ILE A 82 7.90 0.37 -8.93
N CYS A 83 8.11 0.17 -10.22
CA CYS A 83 9.23 -0.63 -10.73
C CYS A 83 10.56 0.09 -10.48
N ASN A 84 11.57 -0.62 -9.97
CA ASN A 84 12.88 -0.05 -9.71
C ASN A 84 13.66 0.26 -11.00
N GLU A 85 13.33 -0.41 -12.11
CA GLU A 85 14.02 -0.27 -13.40
C GLU A 85 13.39 0.82 -14.28
N CYS A 86 12.07 0.75 -14.52
CA CYS A 86 11.38 1.64 -15.46
C CYS A 86 10.54 2.73 -14.78
N THR A 87 10.46 2.75 -13.44
CA THR A 87 9.67 3.70 -12.65
C THR A 87 8.17 3.74 -12.93
N LYS A 88 7.65 2.74 -13.67
CA LYS A 88 6.21 2.60 -13.93
C LYS A 88 5.51 1.89 -12.79
N PRO A 89 4.23 2.22 -12.51
CA PRO A 89 3.41 1.52 -11.53
C PRO A 89 2.85 0.19 -12.05
N ASP A 90 3.11 -0.16 -13.32
CA ASP A 90 2.64 -1.38 -14.00
C ASP A 90 3.39 -2.63 -13.48
N THR A 91 3.21 -2.93 -12.20
CA THR A 91 3.79 -4.11 -11.55
C THR A 91 2.73 -4.90 -10.81
N VAL A 92 2.94 -6.20 -10.65
CA VAL A 92 2.10 -7.11 -9.88
C VAL A 92 2.94 -7.82 -8.82
N LEU A 93 2.29 -8.20 -7.72
CA LEU A 93 2.91 -9.02 -6.68
C LEU A 93 2.45 -10.47 -6.84
N GLU A 94 3.41 -11.38 -7.03
CA GLU A 94 3.17 -12.81 -7.15
C GLU A 94 3.90 -13.56 -6.04
N THR A 95 3.24 -14.50 -5.39
CA THR A 95 3.92 -15.39 -4.45
C THR A 95 4.43 -16.61 -5.21
N ARG A 96 5.75 -16.80 -5.26
CA ARG A 96 6.39 -18.00 -5.84
C ARG A 96 7.32 -18.60 -4.79
N ASP A 97 7.16 -19.88 -4.49
CA ASP A 97 7.97 -20.62 -3.50
C ASP A 97 8.05 -19.95 -2.12
N ARG A 98 6.93 -19.39 -1.64
CA ARG A 98 6.82 -18.62 -0.37
C ARG A 98 7.59 -17.29 -0.37
N ILE A 99 8.15 -16.89 -1.50
CA ILE A 99 8.81 -15.60 -1.70
C ILE A 99 7.83 -14.70 -2.46
N LEU A 100 7.71 -13.45 -2.04
CA LEU A 100 6.93 -12.45 -2.75
C LEU A 100 7.79 -11.83 -3.86
N TRP A 101 7.29 -11.84 -5.08
CA TRP A 101 7.95 -11.30 -6.26
C TRP A 101 7.17 -10.12 -6.80
N LYS A 102 7.87 -9.02 -7.08
CA LYS A 102 7.34 -7.88 -7.84
C LYS A 102 7.73 -8.07 -9.30
N VAL A 103 6.74 -8.27 -10.16
CA VAL A 103 6.91 -8.47 -11.60
C VAL A 103 6.37 -7.26 -12.33
N CYS A 104 7.20 -6.63 -13.18
CA CYS A 104 6.78 -5.50 -13.99
C CYS A 104 6.29 -5.96 -15.37
N HIS A 105 5.05 -5.64 -15.72
CA HIS A 105 4.52 -5.95 -17.05
C HIS A 105 5.03 -5.03 -18.15
N ALA A 106 5.49 -3.82 -17.80
CA ALA A 106 5.97 -2.85 -18.78
C ALA A 106 7.40 -3.13 -19.27
N CYS A 107 8.30 -3.62 -18.42
CA CYS A 107 9.70 -3.90 -18.78
C CYS A 107 10.13 -5.37 -18.57
N GLY A 108 9.29 -6.21 -17.97
CA GLY A 108 9.61 -7.61 -17.69
C GLY A 108 10.52 -7.85 -16.48
N ALA A 109 10.96 -6.79 -15.79
CA ALA A 109 11.81 -6.92 -14.61
C ALA A 109 11.09 -7.68 -13.49
N GLN A 110 11.81 -8.58 -12.82
CA GLN A 110 11.32 -9.36 -11.69
C GLN A 110 12.27 -9.14 -10.51
N SER A 111 11.72 -8.80 -9.35
CA SER A 111 12.52 -8.58 -8.15
C SER A 111 11.87 -9.27 -6.96
N ALA A 112 12.65 -10.01 -6.19
CA ALA A 112 12.20 -10.53 -4.91
C ALA A 112 11.97 -9.36 -3.95
N VAL A 113 10.78 -9.34 -3.34
CA VAL A 113 10.39 -8.34 -2.36
C VAL A 113 10.59 -8.94 -0.98
N LYS A 114 11.05 -8.10 -0.05
CA LYS A 114 11.19 -8.54 1.34
C LYS A 114 9.79 -8.84 1.90
N PRO A 115 9.60 -9.96 2.61
CA PRO A 115 8.35 -10.21 3.30
C PRO A 115 8.11 -9.10 4.32
N LEU A 116 6.83 -8.76 4.51
CA LEU A 116 6.42 -7.82 5.56
C LEU A 116 7.01 -8.29 6.89
N ARG A 117 7.72 -7.39 7.59
CA ARG A 117 8.34 -7.71 8.88
C ARG A 117 7.23 -8.01 9.90
N LYS A 118 7.40 -9.09 10.65
CA LYS A 118 6.53 -9.46 11.78
C LYS A 118 6.78 -8.55 12.98
#